data_AF-A0A5C8T800-F1
#
_entry.id   AF-A0A5C8T800-F1
#
_cell.length_a   1.000
_cell.length_b   1.000
_cell.length_c   1.000
_cell.angle_alpha   90.00
_cell.angle_beta   90.00
_cell.angle_gamma   90.00
#
_symmetry.space_group_name_H-M   'P 1'
#
loop_
_entity.id
_entity.type
_entity.pdbx_description
1 polymer ?
#
loop_
_entity_poly.entity_id
_entity_poly.type
_entity_poly.pdbx_seq_one_letter_code
_entity_poly.pdbx_strand_id
1 'polypeptide(L)' 'MTDDNESLPFLPAEWRRSAEAIAHAMGFAPPAQASEAEWDVILRNVKEAARLRGIIDPPIGWQEALARKFGRGQQGGG' A
#
# COMPACT_ATOMS: atom_id res chain seq x y z
N MET A 1 -27.69 -8.05 -7.78
CA MET A 1 -26.39 -8.65 -7.42
C MET A 1 -25.33 -7.88 -8.19
N THR A 2 -24.90 -6.73 -7.68
CA THR A 2 -23.66 -6.11 -8.13
C THR A 2 -22.55 -6.87 -7.41
N ASP A 3 -21.81 -7.66 -8.18
CA ASP A 3 -20.53 -8.21 -7.76
C ASP A 3 -19.59 -7.00 -7.65
N ASP A 4 -19.63 -6.32 -6.50
CA ASP A 4 -18.72 -5.24 -6.09
C ASP A 4 -17.31 -5.81 -5.80
N ASN A 5 -16.85 -6.71 -6.67
CA ASN A 5 -15.45 -7.07 -6.79
C ASN A 5 -14.76 -5.94 -7.56
N GLU A 6 -14.80 -4.73 -6.99
CA GLU A 6 -14.02 -3.59 -7.42
C GLU A 6 -12.58 -4.09 -7.54
N SER A 7 -12.17 -4.35 -8.78
CA SER A 7 -10.87 -4.93 -9.08
C SER A 7 -9.84 -3.90 -8.72
N LEU A 8 -9.30 -4.01 -7.50
CA LEU A 8 -8.23 -3.17 -6.98
C LEU A 8 -7.18 -2.98 -8.07
N PRO A 9 -6.66 -1.75 -8.24
CA PRO A 9 -5.76 -1.46 -9.33
C PRO A 9 -4.55 -2.38 -9.28
N PHE A 10 -4.11 -2.82 -10.45
CA PHE A 10 -2.84 -3.53 -10.54
C PHE A 10 -1.71 -2.57 -10.15
N LEU A 11 -1.10 -2.82 -8.99
CA LEU A 11 0.13 -2.15 -8.60
C LEU A 11 1.35 -2.98 -9.00
N PRO A 12 2.31 -2.41 -9.74
CA PRO A 12 3.55 -3.07 -10.05
C PRO A 12 4.35 -3.41 -8.78
N ALA A 13 5.23 -4.41 -8.87
CA ALA A 13 6.01 -4.90 -7.73
C ALA A 13 6.86 -3.81 -7.05
N GLU A 14 7.18 -2.74 -7.76
CA GLU A 14 7.93 -1.60 -7.22
C GLU A 14 7.22 -0.91 -6.06
N TRP A 15 5.87 -0.83 -6.07
CA TRP A 15 5.12 -0.24 -4.96
C TRP A 15 5.31 -1.02 -3.67
N ARG A 16 5.29 -2.35 -3.77
CA ARG A 16 5.57 -3.25 -2.64
C ARG A 16 6.99 -3.06 -2.14
N ARG A 17 7.98 -3.06 -3.04
CA ARG A 17 9.39 -2.86 -2.66
C ARG A 17 9.63 -1.50 -2.01
N SER A 18 8.97 -0.44 -2.49
CA SER A 18 9.03 0.87 -1.87
C SER A 18 8.49 0.84 -0.44
N ALA A 19 7.34 0.20 -0.20
CA ALA A 19 6.78 0.07 1.14
C ALA A 19 7.71 -0.70 2.09
N GLU A 20 8.31 -1.80 1.63
CA GLU A 20 9.28 -2.58 2.41
C GLU A 20 10.55 -1.76 2.72
N ALA A 21 11.08 -1.04 1.72
CA ALA A 21 12.26 -0.19 1.89
C ALA A 21 12.00 0.99 2.84
N ILE A 22 10.83 1.62 2.75
CA ILE A 22 10.43 2.73 3.62
C ILE A 22 10.26 2.25 5.06
N ALA A 23 9.56 1.13 5.27
CA ALA A 23 9.40 0.55 6.60
C ALA A 23 10.78 0.27 7.23
N HIS A 24 11.69 -0.34 6.46
CA HIS A 24 13.05 -0.59 6.92
C HIS A 24 13.84 0.70 7.22
N ALA A 25 13.77 1.70 6.33
CA ALA A 25 14.49 2.96 6.49
C ALA A 25 14.00 3.78 7.71
N MET A 26 12.71 3.67 8.04
CA MET A 26 12.10 4.35 9.18
C MET A 26 12.24 3.57 10.50
N GLY A 27 12.79 2.35 10.45
CA GLY A 27 12.88 1.46 11.61
C GLY A 27 11.52 0.92 12.09
N PHE A 28 10.52 0.91 11.21
CA PHE A 28 9.18 0.39 11.51
C PHE A 28 9.13 -1.13 11.40
N ALA A 29 8.07 -1.72 11.97
CA ALA A 29 7.76 -3.11 11.71
C ALA A 29 7.53 -3.37 10.21
N PRO A 30 7.73 -4.62 9.74
CA PRO A 30 7.47 -4.98 8.35
C PRO A 30 6.09 -4.52 7.91
N PRO A 31 5.87 -4.15 6.64
CA PRO A 31 4.60 -3.57 6.20
C PRO A 31 3.39 -4.41 6.55
N ALA A 32 3.47 -5.74 6.63
CA ALA A 32 2.36 -6.62 7.05
C ALA A 32 2.01 -6.54 8.57
N GLN A 33 2.95 -6.10 9.41
CA GLN A 33 2.87 -6.06 10.88
C GLN A 33 2.91 -4.64 11.46
N ALA A 34 3.22 -3.63 10.64
CA ALA A 34 3.17 -2.22 11.00
C ALA A 34 1.85 -1.86 11.73
N SER A 35 1.88 -0.94 12.67
CA SER A 35 0.69 -0.35 13.28
C SER A 35 -0.06 0.51 12.26
N GLU A 36 -1.30 0.91 12.52
CA GLU A 36 -2.04 1.81 11.61
C GLU A 36 -1.31 3.15 11.40
N ALA A 37 -0.71 3.71 12.45
CA ALA A 37 0.10 4.93 12.36
C ALA A 37 1.36 4.74 11.51
N GLU A 38 2.07 3.62 11.68
CA GLU A 38 3.26 3.30 10.87
C GLU A 38 2.86 3.06 9.40
N TRP A 39 1.73 2.40 9.18
CA TRP A 39 1.18 2.14 7.86
C TRP A 39 0.80 3.42 7.11
N ASP A 40 0.15 4.38 7.77
CA ASP A 40 -0.13 5.70 7.18
C ASP A 40 1.14 6.41 6.73
N VAL A 41 2.18 6.41 7.57
CA VAL A 41 3.48 7.01 7.24
C VAL A 41 4.12 6.28 6.05
N ILE A 42 4.07 4.95 6.02
CA ILE A 42 4.58 4.15 4.89
C ILE A 42 3.83 4.54 3.60
N LEU A 43 2.49 4.62 3.63
CA LEU A 43 1.70 4.99 2.45
C LEU A 43 2.07 6.38 1.93
N ARG A 44 2.20 7.37 2.81
CA ARG A 44 2.56 8.75 2.42
C ARG A 44 3.92 8.78 1.71
N ASN A 45 4.92 8.10 2.26
CA ASN A 45 6.25 8.00 1.66
C ASN A 45 6.24 7.19 0.35
N VAL A 46 5.42 6.14 0.25
CA VAL A 46 5.28 5.37 -1.00
C VAL A 46 4.70 6.25 -2.11
N LYS A 47 3.69 7.07 -1.78
CA LYS A 47 3.12 8.04 -2.72
C LYS A 47 4.17 9.05 -3.18
N GLU A 48 4.97 9.57 -2.27
CA GLU A 48 6.07 10.49 -2.60
C GLU A 48 7.14 9.82 -3.46
N ALA A 49 7.53 8.59 -3.15
CA ALA A 49 8.47 7.81 -3.95
C ALA A 49 7.94 7.53 -5.37
N ALA A 50 6.64 7.27 -5.50
CA ALA A 50 5.99 7.12 -6.80
C ALA A 50 6.02 8.43 -7.60
N ARG A 51 5.77 9.57 -6.94
CA ARG A 51 5.85 10.90 -7.53
C ARG A 51 7.24 11.24 -8.05
N LEU A 52 8.29 10.90 -7.29
CA LEU A 52 9.68 11.08 -7.72
C LEU A 52 10.03 10.24 -8.96
N ARG A 53 9.28 9.18 -9.23
CA ARG A 53 9.41 8.33 -10.43
C ARG A 53 8.49 8.73 -11.57
N GLY A 54 7.81 9.87 -11.45
CA GLY A 54 6.91 10.40 -12.49
C GLY A 54 5.45 9.96 -12.38
N ILE A 55 5.08 9.16 -11.36
CA ILE A 55 3.68 8.81 -11.10
C ILE A 55 3.06 9.92 -10.23
N ILE A 56 2.49 10.92 -10.89
CA ILE A 56 1.93 12.10 -10.18
C ILE A 56 0.61 11.76 -9.48
N ASP A 57 -0.22 10.93 -10.11
CA ASP A 57 -1.51 10.52 -9.56
C ASP A 57 -1.57 8.98 -9.43
N PRO A 58 -1.51 8.44 -8.20
CA PRO A 58 -1.76 7.02 -7.95
C PRO A 58 -3.16 6.61 -8.41
N PRO A 59 -3.36 5.40 -8.92
CA PRO A 59 -4.71 4.93 -9.26
C PRO A 59 -5.60 4.89 -8.02
N ILE A 60 -6.90 5.19 -8.18
CA ILE A 60 -7.89 5.09 -7.10
C ILE A 60 -7.86 3.67 -6.50
N GLY A 61 -7.89 3.56 -5.16
CA GLY A 61 -7.80 2.28 -4.46
C GLY A 61 -6.39 1.69 -4.34
N TRP A 62 -5.33 2.43 -4.71
CA TRP A 62 -3.95 1.94 -4.59
C TRP A 62 -3.55 1.60 -3.14
N GLN A 63 -4.06 2.32 -2.15
CA GLN A 63 -3.73 2.07 -0.74
C GLN A 63 -4.24 0.68 -0.32
N GLU A 64 -5.46 0.35 -0.73
CA GLU A 64 -6.10 -0.95 -0.49
C GLU A 64 -5.45 -2.06 -1.31
N ALA A 65 -5.12 -1.79 -2.59
CA ALA A 65 -4.35 -2.72 -3.43
C ALA A 65 -3.00 -3.07 -2.81
N LEU A 66 -2.31 -2.07 -2.24
CA LEU A 66 -1.03 -2.26 -1.57
C LEU A 66 -1.19 -2.99 -0.24
N ALA A 67 -2.19 -2.62 0.57
CA ALA A 67 -2.53 -3.32 1.81
C ALA A 67 -2.78 -4.81 1.55
N ARG A 68 -3.57 -5.14 0.52
CA ARG A 68 -3.89 -6.52 0.15
C ARG A 68 -2.66 -7.32 -0.30
N LYS A 69 -1.67 -6.68 -0.96
CA LYS A 69 -0.39 -7.33 -1.28
C LYS A 69 0.43 -7.72 -0.05
N PHE A 70 0.19 -7.07 1.09
CA PHE A 70 0.81 -7.40 2.37
C PHE A 70 -0.10 -8.21 3.31
N GLY A 71 -1.26 -8.67 2.81
CA GLY A 71 -2.25 -9.37 3.63
C GLY A 71 -2.95 -8.47 4.65
N ARG A 72 -2.79 -7.15 4.55
CA ARG A 72 -3.52 -6.18 5.38
C ARG A 72 -4.88 -5.90 4.76
N GLY A 73 -5.92 -5.81 5.58
CA GLY A 73 -7.29 -5.58 5.10
C GLY A 73 -8.10 -6.85 4.82
N GLN A 74 -7.61 -8.05 5.16
CA GLN A 74 -8.42 -9.29 5.17
C GLN A 74 -9.11 -9.52 6.54
N GLN A 75 -9.09 -8.55 7.44
CA GLN A 75 -9.88 -8.55 8.68
C GLN A 75 -10.96 -7.48 8.55
N GLY A 76 -12.06 -7.84 7.90
CA GLY A 76 -13.16 -6.90 7.65
C GLY A 76 -14.32 -7.46 6.81
N GLY A 77 -14.56 -8.77 6.83
CA GLY A 77 -15.70 -9.35 6.13
C GLY A 77 -15.91 -10.82 6.48
N GLY A 78 -16.83 -11.09 7.41
CA GLY A 78 -17.33 -12.43 7.76
C GLY A 78 -17.11 -12.83 9.20
#